data_AF-A0AA39QQX8-F1
#
_entry.id   AF-A0AA39QQX8-F1
#
_cell.length_a   1.000
_cell.length_b   1.000
_cell.length_c   1.000
_cell.angle_alpha   90.00
_cell.angle_beta   90.00
_cell.angle_gamma   90.00
#
_symmetry.space_group_name_H-M   'P 1'
#
loop_
_entity.id
_entity.type
_entity.pdbx_description
1 polymer ?
#
loop_
_entity_poly.entity_id
_entity_poly.type
_entity_poly.pdbx_seq_one_letter_code
_entity_poly.pdbx_strand_id
1 'polypeptide(L)'
;MDLMGTHESHACSHCGKAAKMGCVGCKGMPDGSQGQMEVRYSRQEPGKAIYRAGELAKAVSHVFNRTKYKMIIKEVKKFSDVWIIYPPSEYKGSKCVLQPFPSGLFSNKQEADAILEYHNCNAVLDHLHGFLRCLLTGLFAEVDEVVHFTKNNRFRLMRAYNTGDVDVTDYSHNVIRITLKNGDKYIMDLTGAQYGWQETVTPCDMYQQAKIRQIREVLPFWGTRQFCKERAEKTGEMAQWQHDIDVDFETVLNDLLKSWQQGNMLLETLEAGLQSYKKFMTENGAFDAPGNIVVGGFDKNFTDVTGKAIN
;
A
#
# COMPACT_ATOMS: atom_id res chain seq x y z
N MET A 1 64.65 13.84 -2.13
CA MET A 1 63.70 13.43 -3.18
C MET A 1 62.32 13.48 -2.54
N ASP A 2 61.68 14.64 -2.59
CA ASP A 2 60.30 14.82 -2.09
C ASP A 2 59.40 15.13 -3.28
N LEU A 3 58.40 14.27 -3.47
CA LEU A 3 57.35 14.40 -4.48
C LEU A 3 56.22 15.27 -3.91
N MET A 4 56.19 16.54 -4.29
CA MET A 4 55.04 17.41 -4.04
C MET A 4 53.96 17.14 -5.11
N GLY A 5 52.87 16.49 -4.69
CA GLY A 5 51.66 16.32 -5.49
C GLY A 5 50.84 17.61 -5.56
N THR A 6 50.42 17.98 -6.77
CA THR A 6 49.53 19.12 -7.03
C THR A 6 48.09 18.76 -6.66
N HIS A 7 47.50 19.44 -5.69
CA HIS A 7 46.08 19.33 -5.37
C HIS A 7 45.23 20.04 -6.43
N GLU A 8 44.39 19.30 -7.14
CA GLU A 8 43.35 19.85 -8.02
C GLU A 8 42.27 20.55 -7.17
N SER A 9 42.04 21.84 -7.43
CA SER A 9 41.02 22.63 -6.75
C SER A 9 39.64 22.36 -7.38
N HIS A 10 38.73 21.73 -6.64
CA HIS A 10 37.34 21.60 -7.09
C HIS A 10 36.58 22.92 -6.93
N ALA A 11 35.76 23.28 -7.93
CA ALA A 11 34.92 24.48 -7.94
C ALA A 11 33.45 24.14 -7.62
N CYS A 12 32.73 25.09 -6.99
CA CYS A 12 31.31 24.93 -6.67
C CYS A 12 30.45 24.91 -7.94
N SER A 13 29.60 23.90 -8.10
CA SER A 13 28.73 23.73 -9.28
C SER A 13 27.65 24.80 -9.43
N HIS A 14 27.30 25.52 -8.37
CA HIS A 14 26.29 26.59 -8.43
C HIS A 14 26.89 27.96 -8.79
N CYS A 15 28.11 28.28 -8.37
CA CYS A 15 28.67 29.63 -8.53
C CYS A 15 30.08 29.69 -9.14
N GLY A 16 30.70 28.55 -9.42
CA GLY A 16 32.00 28.45 -10.09
C GLY A 16 33.22 28.86 -9.26
N LYS A 17 33.04 29.30 -8.01
CA LYS A 17 34.16 29.71 -7.14
C LYS A 17 34.88 28.50 -6.54
N ALA A 18 36.20 28.61 -6.36
CA ALA A 18 37.05 27.55 -5.78
C ALA A 18 36.58 27.16 -4.37
N ALA A 19 36.32 25.87 -4.14
CA ALA A 19 35.83 25.36 -2.87
C ALA A 19 36.99 25.26 -1.86
N LYS A 20 36.94 26.06 -0.78
CA LYS A 20 38.03 26.13 0.20
C LYS A 20 37.93 25.11 1.35
N MET A 21 36.83 24.37 1.49
CA MET A 21 36.66 23.33 2.52
C MET A 21 35.70 22.24 2.06
N GLY A 22 35.98 20.98 2.42
CA GLY A 22 35.05 19.86 2.25
C GLY A 22 33.72 20.14 2.94
N CYS A 23 32.61 19.80 2.29
CA CYS A 23 31.26 20.08 2.78
C CYS A 23 30.99 19.34 4.09
N VAL A 24 31.10 20.04 5.22
CA VAL A 24 30.42 19.71 6.47
C VAL A 24 29.09 20.44 6.44
N GLY A 25 27.99 19.68 6.37
CA GLY A 25 26.63 20.13 6.08
C GLY A 25 26.25 21.49 6.67
N CYS A 26 25.53 22.29 5.85
CA CYS A 26 25.25 23.69 6.10
C CYS A 26 24.57 23.95 7.46
N LYS A 27 25.30 24.63 8.37
CA LYS A 27 24.73 25.37 9.50
C LYS A 27 24.04 26.62 8.95
N GLY A 28 22.72 26.72 9.11
CA GLY A 28 21.94 27.92 8.75
C GLY A 28 20.86 27.73 7.67
N MET A 29 20.29 26.54 7.49
CA MET A 29 19.00 26.46 6.78
C MET A 29 17.92 27.25 7.55
N PRO A 30 17.10 28.06 6.87
CA PRO A 30 16.03 28.83 7.50
C PRO A 30 14.96 27.89 8.07
N ASP A 31 14.39 28.32 9.19
CA ASP A 31 13.37 27.58 9.94
C ASP A 31 12.13 27.36 9.06
N GLY A 32 11.72 26.10 8.92
CA GLY A 32 10.69 25.64 7.98
C GLY A 32 9.26 25.96 8.41
N SER A 33 9.02 27.09 9.07
CA SER A 33 7.67 27.50 9.44
C SER A 33 7.02 28.30 8.31
N GLN A 34 5.98 27.71 7.72
CA GLN A 34 4.99 28.32 6.83
C GLN A 34 5.46 28.61 5.39
N GLY A 35 5.58 27.55 4.59
CA GLY A 35 5.54 27.63 3.14
C GLY A 35 4.57 26.60 2.60
N GLN A 36 3.50 27.06 1.94
CA GLN A 36 2.64 26.21 1.11
C GLN A 36 3.52 25.38 0.18
N MET A 37 3.36 24.06 0.25
CA MET A 37 3.96 23.13 -0.71
C MET A 37 3.22 23.30 -2.05
N GLU A 38 3.48 24.39 -2.77
CA GLU A 38 3.27 24.36 -4.21
C GLU A 38 4.23 23.30 -4.74
N VAL A 39 3.68 22.13 -5.12
CA VAL A 39 4.41 21.09 -5.85
C VAL A 39 4.68 21.63 -7.26
N ARG A 40 5.58 22.61 -7.38
CA ARG A 40 6.19 22.96 -8.64
C ARG A 40 7.13 21.83 -8.97
N TYR A 41 6.71 20.97 -9.89
CA TYR A 41 7.54 20.01 -10.60
C TYR A 41 8.64 20.75 -11.38
N SER A 42 9.64 21.31 -10.67
CA SER A 42 10.94 21.62 -11.27
C SER A 42 11.42 20.33 -11.95
N ARG A 43 12.05 20.44 -13.13
CA ARG A 43 12.61 19.31 -13.92
C ARG A 43 13.51 18.42 -13.04
N GLN A 44 12.91 17.52 -12.29
CA GLN A 44 13.61 16.46 -11.59
C GLN A 44 13.81 15.33 -12.58
N GLU A 45 14.95 14.67 -12.49
CA GLU A 45 15.23 13.45 -13.25
C GLU A 45 14.03 12.50 -13.07
N PRO A 46 13.41 11.99 -14.16
CA PRO A 46 12.20 11.16 -14.10
C PRO A 46 12.26 10.03 -13.07
N GLY A 47 13.46 9.47 -12.83
CA GLY A 47 13.71 8.52 -11.76
C GLY A 47 13.30 9.03 -10.37
N LYS A 48 13.68 10.24 -9.97
CA LYS A 48 13.34 10.79 -8.64
C LYS A 48 11.83 10.96 -8.46
N ALA A 49 11.12 11.33 -9.52
CA ALA A 49 9.67 11.48 -9.48
C ALA A 49 8.97 10.14 -9.22
N ILE A 50 9.42 9.05 -9.85
CA ILE A 50 8.80 7.74 -9.64
C ILE A 50 9.03 7.19 -8.23
N TYR A 51 10.22 7.39 -7.64
CA TYR A 51 10.46 7.00 -6.24
C TYR A 51 9.55 7.76 -5.27
N ARG A 52 9.37 9.08 -5.47
CA ARG A 52 8.45 9.89 -4.65
C ARG A 52 7.00 9.42 -4.78
N ALA A 53 6.56 9.13 -6.01
CA ALA A 53 5.24 8.56 -6.26
C ALA A 53 5.08 7.21 -5.53
N GLY A 54 6.08 6.35 -5.58
CA GLY A 54 6.09 5.09 -4.84
C GLY A 54 5.91 5.28 -3.34
N GLU A 55 6.73 6.12 -2.72
CA GLU A 55 6.67 6.37 -1.27
C GLU A 55 5.31 6.92 -0.83
N LEU A 56 4.74 7.85 -1.61
CA LEU A 56 3.41 8.37 -1.31
C LEU A 56 2.32 7.30 -1.48
N ALA A 57 2.38 6.50 -2.55
CA ALA A 57 1.46 5.38 -2.76
C ALA A 57 1.57 4.33 -1.64
N LYS A 58 2.78 4.06 -1.16
CA LYS A 58 3.02 3.17 -0.03
C LYS A 58 2.36 3.70 1.24
N ALA A 59 2.57 4.97 1.57
CA ALA A 59 1.95 5.60 2.72
C ALA A 59 0.41 5.51 2.66
N VAL A 60 -0.19 5.85 1.52
CA VAL A 60 -1.65 5.75 1.33
C VAL A 60 -2.14 4.31 1.44
N SER A 61 -1.42 3.34 0.88
CA SER A 61 -1.75 1.92 0.99
C SER A 61 -1.72 1.41 2.44
N HIS A 62 -0.80 1.94 3.26
CA HIS A 62 -0.75 1.61 4.69
C HIS A 62 -1.96 2.14 5.43
N VAL A 63 -2.38 3.38 5.14
CA VAL A 63 -3.59 3.95 5.75
C VAL A 63 -4.83 3.16 5.31
N PHE A 64 -4.93 2.81 4.03
CA PHE A 64 -5.99 1.94 3.50
C PHE A 64 -6.04 0.59 4.25
N ASN A 65 -4.92 -0.14 4.28
CA ASN A 65 -4.86 -1.46 4.92
C ASN A 65 -5.15 -1.40 6.42
N ARG A 66 -4.74 -0.34 7.13
CA ARG A 66 -5.05 -0.14 8.56
C ARG A 66 -6.52 0.17 8.80
N THR A 67 -7.16 0.86 7.86
CA THR A 67 -8.57 1.22 7.93
C THR A 67 -9.46 0.01 7.65
N LYS A 68 -9.04 -0.85 6.72
CA LYS A 68 -9.76 -2.06 6.28
C LYS A 68 -9.20 -3.34 6.91
N TYR A 69 -8.49 -3.23 8.03
CA TYR A 69 -7.86 -4.38 8.64
C TYR A 69 -8.89 -5.35 9.21
N LYS A 70 -8.91 -6.59 8.71
CA LYS A 70 -9.95 -7.60 9.03
C LYS A 70 -9.42 -8.85 9.74
N MET A 71 -8.11 -9.01 9.84
CA MET A 71 -7.52 -10.24 10.36
C MET A 71 -7.41 -10.18 11.89
N ILE A 72 -8.12 -11.04 12.61
CA ILE A 72 -7.95 -11.15 14.06
C ILE A 72 -6.70 -12.00 14.34
N ILE A 73 -5.72 -11.43 15.04
CA ILE A 73 -4.47 -12.10 15.39
C ILE A 73 -4.39 -12.25 16.90
N LYS A 74 -4.20 -13.49 17.36
CA LYS A 74 -3.87 -13.80 18.75
C LYS A 74 -2.37 -13.76 18.98
N GLU A 75 -1.62 -14.44 18.11
CA GLU A 75 -0.16 -14.54 18.21
C GLU A 75 0.47 -14.76 16.83
N VAL A 76 1.74 -14.39 16.71
CA VAL A 76 2.59 -14.73 15.56
C VAL A 76 3.79 -15.49 16.07
N LYS A 77 3.93 -16.78 15.67
CA LYS A 77 5.10 -17.59 16.03
C LYS A 77 6.11 -17.56 14.89
N LYS A 78 7.37 -17.29 15.22
CA LYS A 78 8.47 -17.20 14.27
C LYS A 78 9.38 -18.42 14.39
N PHE A 79 9.55 -19.13 13.29
CA PHE A 79 10.40 -20.31 13.15
C PHE A 79 11.41 -20.03 12.04
N SER A 80 12.58 -19.48 12.38
CA SER A 80 13.57 -19.04 11.39
C SER A 80 12.95 -18.05 10.39
N ASP A 81 12.78 -18.48 9.14
CA ASP A 81 12.23 -17.74 8.00
C ASP A 81 10.73 -18.04 7.78
N VAL A 82 10.07 -18.79 8.65
CA VAL A 82 8.61 -19.05 8.56
C VAL A 82 7.89 -18.43 9.74
N TRP A 83 6.90 -17.58 9.46
CA TRP A 83 6.10 -16.91 10.48
C TRP A 83 4.65 -17.36 10.35
N ILE A 84 4.09 -17.92 11.42
CA ILE A 84 2.74 -18.46 11.45
C ILE A 84 1.84 -17.54 12.26
N ILE A 85 0.81 -17.03 11.61
CA ILE A 85 -0.22 -16.15 12.18
C ILE A 85 -1.35 -17.02 12.74
N TYR A 86 -1.56 -16.97 14.04
CA TYR A 86 -2.62 -17.72 14.72
C TYR A 86 -3.80 -16.80 15.06
N PRO A 87 -5.03 -17.15 14.61
CA PRO A 87 -6.23 -16.50 15.11
C PRO A 87 -6.57 -16.96 16.54
N PRO A 88 -7.45 -16.25 17.27
CA PRO A 88 -8.00 -16.76 18.52
C PRO A 88 -8.80 -18.05 18.32
N SER A 89 -8.73 -18.97 19.28
CA SER A 89 -9.43 -20.28 19.25
C SER A 89 -10.94 -20.17 19.06
N GLU A 90 -11.52 -19.10 19.58
CA GLU A 90 -12.94 -18.75 19.55
C GLU A 90 -13.36 -18.11 18.22
N TYR A 91 -12.43 -17.84 17.31
CA TYR A 91 -12.72 -17.19 16.03
C TYR A 91 -13.49 -18.14 15.11
N LYS A 92 -14.82 -18.14 15.15
CA LYS A 92 -15.64 -19.05 14.32
C LYS A 92 -15.67 -18.76 12.82
N GLY A 93 -14.84 -17.84 12.33
CA GLY A 93 -14.68 -17.55 10.90
C GLY A 93 -16.00 -17.29 10.18
N SER A 94 -16.56 -16.08 10.27
CA SER A 94 -17.65 -15.65 9.38
C SER A 94 -18.02 -14.17 9.47
N LYS A 95 -17.53 -13.43 10.47
CA LYS A 95 -17.79 -12.00 10.57
C LYS A 95 -16.58 -11.24 10.02
N CYS A 96 -16.79 -10.48 8.93
CA CYS A 96 -15.76 -9.66 8.28
C CYS A 96 -15.41 -8.42 9.12
N VAL A 97 -15.24 -8.56 10.44
CA VAL A 97 -15.14 -7.42 11.35
C VAL A 97 -13.87 -6.61 11.08
N LEU A 98 -14.03 -5.36 10.67
CA LEU A 98 -12.92 -4.41 10.66
C LEU A 98 -12.52 -4.14 12.09
N GLN A 99 -11.23 -4.21 12.36
CA GLN A 99 -10.68 -4.03 13.70
C GLN A 99 -9.42 -3.16 13.63
N PRO A 100 -9.02 -2.53 14.75
CA PRO A 100 -7.74 -1.87 14.80
C PRO A 100 -6.60 -2.83 14.47
N PHE A 101 -5.66 -2.39 13.65
CA PHE A 101 -4.43 -3.14 13.42
C PHE A 101 -3.67 -3.33 14.75
N PRO A 102 -3.31 -4.57 15.14
CA PRO A 102 -2.77 -4.85 16.47
C PRO A 102 -1.27 -4.52 16.54
N SER A 103 -0.91 -3.24 16.37
CA SER A 103 0.49 -2.79 16.30
C SER A 103 1.33 -3.18 17.52
N GLY A 104 0.70 -3.29 18.70
CA GLY A 104 1.37 -3.70 19.94
C GLY A 104 1.85 -5.16 19.97
N LEU A 105 1.44 -6.00 19.01
CA LEU A 105 1.92 -7.39 18.90
C LEU A 105 3.32 -7.48 18.26
N PHE A 106 3.83 -6.42 17.65
CA PHE A 106 5.04 -6.45 16.84
C PHE A 106 6.18 -5.68 17.49
N SER A 107 7.39 -6.24 17.43
CA SER A 107 8.55 -5.65 18.09
C SER A 107 9.15 -4.48 17.31
N ASN A 108 8.86 -4.39 16.01
CA ASN A 108 9.38 -3.35 15.12
C ASN A 108 8.41 -3.07 13.96
N LYS A 109 8.69 -1.99 13.23
CA LYS A 109 7.87 -1.55 12.10
C LYS A 109 7.85 -2.56 10.96
N GLN A 110 8.98 -3.22 10.67
CA GLN A 110 9.08 -4.17 9.55
C GLN A 110 8.14 -5.37 9.74
N GLU A 111 8.04 -5.89 10.96
CA GLU A 111 7.09 -6.95 11.31
C GLU A 111 5.65 -6.50 11.19
N ALA A 112 5.36 -5.29 11.70
CA ALA A 112 4.03 -4.70 11.58
C ALA A 112 3.63 -4.53 10.10
N ASP A 113 4.51 -4.00 9.27
CA ASP A 113 4.26 -3.79 7.84
C ASP A 113 4.05 -5.12 7.10
N ALA A 114 4.85 -6.14 7.41
CA ALA A 114 4.71 -7.46 6.82
C ALA A 114 3.32 -8.06 7.05
N ILE A 115 2.82 -7.96 8.28
CA ILE A 115 1.51 -8.47 8.67
C ILE A 115 0.37 -7.58 8.14
N LEU A 116 0.60 -6.27 8.07
CA LEU A 116 -0.36 -5.32 7.49
C LEU A 116 -0.56 -5.56 5.98
N GLU A 117 0.48 -5.98 5.27
CA GLU A 117 0.46 -6.19 3.81
C GLU A 117 0.12 -7.63 3.40
N TYR A 118 0.09 -8.57 4.35
CA TYR A 118 -0.19 -9.98 4.09
C TYR A 118 -1.52 -10.18 3.36
N HIS A 119 -1.45 -10.77 2.16
CA HIS A 119 -2.59 -11.06 1.29
C HIS A 119 -3.39 -9.82 0.82
N ASN A 120 -2.78 -8.62 0.88
CA ASN A 120 -3.43 -7.37 0.44
C ASN A 120 -2.99 -6.88 -0.96
N CYS A 121 -2.14 -7.63 -1.68
CA CYS A 121 -1.65 -7.20 -3.01
C CYS A 121 -2.78 -6.90 -4.00
N ASN A 122 -3.81 -7.75 -4.07
CA ASN A 122 -4.97 -7.53 -4.94
C ASN A 122 -5.82 -6.33 -4.48
N ALA A 123 -6.10 -6.24 -3.18
CA ALA A 123 -6.94 -5.18 -2.62
C ALA A 123 -6.33 -3.79 -2.85
N VAL A 124 -5.01 -3.66 -2.66
CA VAL A 124 -4.31 -2.40 -2.89
C VAL A 124 -4.41 -1.97 -4.36
N LEU A 125 -4.27 -2.89 -5.31
CA LEU A 125 -4.38 -2.55 -6.74
C LEU A 125 -5.82 -2.31 -7.18
N ASP A 126 -6.79 -3.03 -6.64
CA ASP A 126 -8.22 -2.83 -6.92
C ASP A 126 -8.68 -1.44 -6.48
N HIS A 127 -8.37 -1.08 -5.22
CA HIS A 127 -8.98 0.08 -4.55
C HIS A 127 -8.12 1.35 -4.58
N LEU A 128 -6.84 1.28 -4.95
CA LEU A 128 -6.03 2.49 -5.14
C LEU A 128 -5.81 2.82 -6.61
N HIS A 129 -6.50 2.17 -7.54
CA HIS A 129 -6.24 2.35 -8.97
C HIS A 129 -6.41 3.82 -9.42
N GLY A 130 -7.48 4.51 -8.97
CA GLY A 130 -7.75 5.91 -9.30
C GLY A 130 -6.67 6.82 -8.76
N PHE A 131 -6.27 6.56 -7.51
CA PHE A 131 -5.15 7.23 -6.86
C PHE A 131 -3.84 7.05 -7.62
N LEU A 132 -3.47 5.82 -7.96
CA LEU A 132 -2.24 5.50 -8.66
C LEU A 132 -2.23 6.11 -10.06
N ARG A 133 -3.36 6.08 -10.77
CA ARG A 133 -3.50 6.72 -12.08
C ARG A 133 -3.23 8.22 -11.98
N CYS A 134 -3.88 8.90 -11.03
CA CYS A 134 -3.68 10.32 -10.81
C CYS A 134 -2.23 10.63 -10.43
N LEU A 135 -1.65 9.87 -9.52
CA LEU A 135 -0.29 10.07 -9.02
C LEU A 135 0.78 9.88 -10.10
N LEU A 136 0.58 8.91 -10.99
CA LEU A 136 1.54 8.59 -12.05
C LEU A 136 1.32 9.43 -13.32
N THR A 137 0.24 10.21 -13.40
CA THR A 137 -0.10 11.00 -14.59
C THR A 137 1.06 11.90 -15.02
N GLY A 138 1.45 11.78 -16.29
CA GLY A 138 2.54 12.55 -16.88
C GLY A 138 3.93 11.93 -16.74
N LEU A 139 4.12 10.94 -15.85
CA LEU A 139 5.40 10.25 -15.63
C LEU A 139 5.62 9.09 -16.61
N PHE A 140 4.58 8.33 -16.91
CA PHE A 140 4.68 7.09 -17.69
C PHE A 140 4.31 7.25 -19.17
N ALA A 141 4.84 6.34 -19.99
CA ALA A 141 4.36 6.01 -21.32
C ALA A 141 3.40 4.81 -21.28
N GLU A 142 3.69 3.82 -20.44
CA GLU A 142 2.88 2.60 -20.27
C GLU A 142 2.86 2.19 -18.79
N VAL A 143 1.73 1.63 -18.36
CA VAL A 143 1.57 0.98 -17.05
C VAL A 143 0.84 -0.33 -17.28
N ASP A 144 1.35 -1.39 -16.65
CA ASP A 144 0.74 -2.72 -16.63
C ASP A 144 0.86 -3.35 -15.24
N GLU A 145 0.09 -4.40 -14.98
CA GLU A 145 0.12 -5.14 -13.72
C GLU A 145 0.76 -6.51 -13.97
N VAL A 146 1.75 -6.86 -13.15
CA VAL A 146 2.48 -8.13 -13.27
C VAL A 146 2.08 -9.04 -12.13
N VAL A 147 1.49 -10.18 -12.48
CA VAL A 147 1.17 -11.26 -11.55
C VAL A 147 2.28 -12.30 -11.62
N HIS A 148 2.91 -12.63 -10.50
CA HIS A 148 4.05 -13.55 -10.50
C HIS A 148 4.18 -14.37 -9.22
N PHE A 149 4.90 -15.48 -9.29
CA PHE A 149 5.36 -16.18 -8.10
C PHE A 149 6.68 -15.59 -7.61
N THR A 150 6.88 -15.57 -6.30
CA THR A 150 8.04 -14.95 -5.66
C THR A 150 9.18 -15.95 -5.44
N LYS A 151 10.40 -15.43 -5.32
CA LYS A 151 11.60 -16.15 -4.83
C LYS A 151 12.41 -15.22 -3.95
N ASN A 152 13.36 -15.79 -3.20
CA ASN A 152 14.26 -15.04 -2.31
C ASN A 152 13.48 -14.19 -1.28
N ASN A 153 12.39 -14.74 -0.76
CA ASN A 153 11.63 -14.13 0.33
C ASN A 153 12.51 -14.16 1.59
N ARG A 154 12.57 -13.06 2.35
CA ARG A 154 13.35 -13.03 3.60
C ARG A 154 12.68 -13.83 4.71
N PHE A 155 11.37 -13.95 4.63
CA PHE A 155 10.54 -14.86 5.40
C PHE A 155 9.26 -15.19 4.63
N ARG A 156 8.56 -16.22 5.06
CA ARG A 156 7.27 -16.65 4.57
C ARG A 156 6.23 -16.50 5.68
N LEU A 157 5.21 -15.67 5.41
CA LEU A 157 4.02 -15.61 6.25
C LEU A 157 3.08 -16.77 5.89
N MET A 158 2.54 -17.43 6.91
CA MET A 158 1.51 -18.46 6.79
C MET A 158 0.39 -18.18 7.77
N ARG A 159 -0.83 -18.61 7.44
CA ARG A 159 -1.99 -18.51 8.31
C ARG A 159 -2.34 -19.87 8.89
N ALA A 160 -2.47 -19.97 10.21
CA ALA A 160 -3.09 -21.12 10.85
C ALA A 160 -4.61 -20.99 10.87
N TYR A 161 -5.30 -22.12 10.73
CA TYR A 161 -6.73 -22.27 10.94
C TYR A 161 -7.01 -22.81 12.35
N ASN A 162 -8.24 -22.65 12.84
CA ASN A 162 -8.61 -23.17 14.17
C ASN A 162 -8.61 -24.70 14.25
N THR A 163 -8.59 -25.39 13.10
CA THR A 163 -8.41 -26.84 13.01
C THR A 163 -6.99 -27.27 13.39
N GLY A 164 -6.04 -26.32 13.48
CA GLY A 164 -4.61 -26.59 13.65
C GLY A 164 -3.85 -26.67 12.33
N ASP A 165 -4.55 -26.73 11.20
CA ASP A 165 -3.94 -26.73 9.87
C ASP A 165 -3.27 -25.39 9.57
N VAL A 166 -2.21 -25.44 8.77
CA VAL A 166 -1.49 -24.24 8.31
C VAL A 166 -1.63 -24.13 6.80
N ASP A 167 -2.00 -22.94 6.33
CA ASP A 167 -2.05 -22.63 4.91
C ASP A 167 -0.63 -22.55 4.33
N VAL A 168 -0.25 -23.62 3.63
CA VAL A 168 1.05 -23.76 2.94
C VAL A 168 0.94 -23.47 1.44
N THR A 169 -0.14 -22.81 1.00
CA THR A 169 -0.32 -22.44 -0.40
C THR A 169 0.77 -21.45 -0.84
N ASP A 170 1.26 -21.62 -2.06
CA ASP A 170 2.16 -20.67 -2.73
C ASP A 170 1.32 -19.73 -3.59
N TYR A 171 1.05 -18.53 -3.07
CA TYR A 171 0.21 -17.54 -3.72
C TYR A 171 1.01 -16.70 -4.72
N SER A 172 0.39 -16.34 -5.85
CA SER A 172 0.94 -15.31 -6.73
C SER A 172 0.84 -13.92 -6.09
N HIS A 173 1.78 -13.06 -6.43
CA HIS A 173 1.90 -11.67 -6.01
C HIS A 173 1.62 -10.74 -7.18
N ASN A 174 0.98 -9.59 -6.90
CA ASN A 174 0.66 -8.59 -7.92
C ASN A 174 1.43 -7.29 -7.64
N VAL A 175 2.07 -6.77 -8.68
CA VAL A 175 2.83 -5.51 -8.67
C VAL A 175 2.50 -4.66 -9.90
N ILE A 176 2.86 -3.37 -9.85
CA ILE A 176 2.70 -2.47 -11.01
C ILE A 176 4.04 -2.35 -11.72
N ARG A 177 4.05 -2.54 -13.03
CA ARG A 177 5.19 -2.18 -13.88
C ARG A 177 4.90 -0.87 -14.60
N ILE A 178 5.90 0.01 -14.57
CA ILE A 178 5.78 1.37 -15.07
C ILE A 178 6.92 1.59 -16.06
N THR A 179 6.57 1.85 -17.31
CA THR A 179 7.52 2.26 -18.35
C THR A 179 7.46 3.78 -18.47
N LEU A 180 8.55 4.46 -18.13
CA LEU A 180 8.70 5.91 -18.26
C LEU A 180 8.81 6.34 -19.73
N LYS A 181 8.60 7.63 -20.01
CA LYS A 181 8.68 8.19 -21.38
C LYS A 181 10.06 8.07 -22.04
N ASN A 182 11.11 7.90 -21.25
CA ASN A 182 12.47 7.65 -21.75
C ASN A 182 12.77 6.16 -21.97
N GLY A 183 11.80 5.27 -21.72
CA GLY A 183 11.95 3.81 -21.88
C GLY A 183 12.38 3.07 -20.61
N ASP A 184 12.79 3.77 -19.55
CA ASP A 184 13.16 3.13 -18.29
C ASP A 184 11.96 2.41 -17.66
N LYS A 185 12.20 1.22 -17.09
CA LYS A 185 11.15 0.39 -16.49
C LYS A 185 11.37 0.22 -15.00
N TYR A 186 10.30 0.39 -14.23
CA TYR A 186 10.30 0.22 -12.78
C TYR A 186 9.16 -0.70 -12.35
N ILE A 187 9.38 -1.43 -11.26
CA ILE A 187 8.33 -2.13 -10.52
C ILE A 187 8.02 -1.34 -9.27
N MET A 188 6.74 -1.04 -9.06
CA MET A 188 6.20 -0.51 -7.81
C MET A 188 5.49 -1.63 -7.05
N ASP A 189 6.04 -2.01 -5.91
CA ASP A 189 5.57 -3.09 -5.05
C ASP A 189 5.07 -2.53 -3.71
N LEU A 190 3.77 -2.23 -3.67
CA LEU A 190 3.13 -1.65 -2.49
C LEU A 190 2.90 -2.66 -1.37
N THR A 191 3.10 -3.96 -1.62
CA THR A 191 2.85 -5.02 -0.63
C THR A 191 4.04 -5.97 -0.45
N GLY A 192 5.24 -5.54 -0.83
CA GLY A 192 6.47 -6.33 -0.75
C GLY A 192 6.96 -6.62 0.67
N ALA A 193 6.49 -5.89 1.69
CA ALA A 193 6.90 -6.12 3.07
C ALA A 193 6.40 -7.48 3.58
N GLN A 194 5.34 -8.06 2.99
CA GLN A 194 4.86 -9.40 3.32
C GLN A 194 5.91 -10.51 3.04
N TYR A 195 6.93 -10.22 2.22
CA TYR A 195 8.08 -11.08 1.95
C TYR A 195 9.38 -10.57 2.56
N GLY A 196 9.30 -9.50 3.38
CA GLY A 196 10.42 -8.83 4.01
C GLY A 196 11.20 -7.86 3.12
N TRP A 197 10.67 -7.49 1.94
CA TRP A 197 11.29 -6.50 1.06
C TRP A 197 10.90 -5.09 1.49
N GLN A 198 11.85 -4.16 1.43
CA GLN A 198 11.63 -2.77 1.88
C GLN A 198 11.51 -1.79 0.71
N GLU A 199 11.97 -2.18 -0.47
CA GLU A 199 12.00 -1.28 -1.62
C GLU A 199 10.61 -1.18 -2.25
N THR A 200 9.99 0.00 -2.18
CA THR A 200 8.71 0.28 -2.82
C THR A 200 8.84 0.34 -4.34
N VAL A 201 9.90 0.96 -4.85
CA VAL A 201 10.18 1.11 -6.29
C VAL A 201 11.55 0.54 -6.59
N THR A 202 11.64 -0.31 -7.60
CA THR A 202 12.89 -0.97 -8.02
C THR A 202 12.97 -0.97 -9.55
N PRO A 203 14.16 -0.78 -10.16
CA PRO A 203 14.33 -1.01 -11.59
C PRO A 203 13.83 -2.41 -11.99
N CYS A 204 13.13 -2.51 -13.11
CA CYS A 204 12.41 -3.73 -13.50
C CYS A 204 13.33 -4.95 -13.56
N ASP A 205 14.49 -4.82 -14.21
CA ASP A 205 15.44 -5.92 -14.37
C ASP A 205 15.96 -6.44 -13.02
N MET A 206 16.27 -5.51 -12.11
CA MET A 206 16.70 -5.86 -10.75
C MET A 206 15.59 -6.58 -9.98
N TYR A 207 14.36 -6.09 -10.06
CA TYR A 207 13.21 -6.74 -9.40
C TYR A 207 12.95 -8.13 -9.96
N GLN A 208 12.97 -8.29 -11.29
CA GLN A 208 12.77 -9.58 -11.97
C GLN A 208 13.83 -10.60 -11.55
N GLN A 209 15.11 -10.20 -11.59
CA GLN A 209 16.21 -11.06 -11.22
C GLN A 209 16.13 -11.50 -9.75
N ALA A 210 15.85 -10.56 -8.84
CA ALA A 210 15.92 -10.80 -7.40
C ALA A 210 14.65 -11.45 -6.84
N LYS A 211 13.45 -11.08 -7.31
CA LYS A 211 12.18 -11.33 -6.62
C LYS A 211 11.20 -12.19 -7.41
N ILE A 212 11.32 -12.26 -8.75
CA ILE A 212 10.40 -13.03 -9.60
C ILE A 212 10.95 -14.43 -9.87
N ARG A 213 10.18 -15.45 -9.48
CA ARG A 213 10.42 -16.85 -9.87
C ARG A 213 9.86 -17.13 -11.25
N GLN A 214 8.60 -16.76 -11.46
CA GLN A 214 7.85 -17.03 -12.67
C GLN A 214 6.75 -15.98 -12.82
N ILE A 215 6.67 -15.35 -14.00
CA ILE A 215 5.52 -14.52 -14.35
C ILE A 215 4.35 -15.46 -14.66
N ARG A 216 3.23 -15.24 -13.98
CA ARG A 216 1.98 -15.96 -14.21
C ARG A 216 1.16 -15.26 -15.29
N GLU A 217 1.05 -13.94 -15.20
CA GLU A 217 0.21 -13.13 -16.08
C GLU A 217 0.73 -11.68 -16.13
N VAL A 218 0.49 -11.01 -17.25
CA VAL A 218 0.66 -9.56 -17.39
C VAL A 218 -0.69 -9.02 -17.81
N LEU A 219 -1.26 -8.18 -16.96
CA LEU A 219 -2.57 -7.59 -17.13
C LEU A 219 -2.43 -6.14 -17.58
N PRO A 220 -3.38 -5.60 -18.36
CA PRO A 220 -3.43 -4.15 -18.55
C PRO A 220 -3.59 -3.46 -17.19
N PHE A 221 -3.20 -2.19 -17.10
CA PHE A 221 -3.54 -1.40 -15.92
C PHE A 221 -5.06 -1.49 -15.68
N TRP A 222 -5.47 -1.93 -14.49
CA TRP A 222 -6.84 -2.21 -14.02
C TRP A 222 -7.32 -3.65 -14.18
N GLY A 223 -6.47 -4.57 -14.67
CA GLY A 223 -6.85 -5.97 -14.76
C GLY A 223 -7.19 -6.61 -13.42
N THR A 224 -6.45 -6.28 -12.35
CA THR A 224 -6.76 -6.77 -10.99
C THR A 224 -8.13 -6.28 -10.52
N ARG A 225 -8.48 -5.02 -10.77
CA ARG A 225 -9.82 -4.46 -10.44
C ARG A 225 -10.92 -5.23 -11.15
N GLN A 226 -10.77 -5.45 -12.46
CA GLN A 226 -11.75 -6.20 -13.23
C GLN A 226 -11.90 -7.62 -12.69
N PHE A 227 -10.78 -8.30 -12.41
CA PHE A 227 -10.77 -9.63 -11.82
C PHE A 227 -11.48 -9.66 -10.45
N CYS A 228 -11.21 -8.70 -9.57
CA CYS A 228 -11.85 -8.60 -8.26
C CYS A 228 -13.37 -8.39 -8.37
N LYS A 229 -13.80 -7.50 -9.28
CA LYS A 229 -15.22 -7.27 -9.57
C LYS A 229 -15.92 -8.54 -10.07
N GLU A 230 -15.38 -9.18 -11.10
CA GLU A 230 -15.97 -10.42 -11.66
C GLU A 230 -16.02 -11.55 -10.62
N ARG A 231 -15.00 -11.62 -9.75
CA ARG A 231 -14.98 -12.58 -8.64
C ARG A 231 -16.06 -12.27 -7.62
N ALA A 232 -16.27 -11.00 -7.27
CA ALA A 232 -17.30 -10.57 -6.33
C ALA A 232 -18.70 -10.96 -6.84
N GLU A 233 -18.99 -10.65 -8.11
CA GLU A 233 -20.25 -11.00 -8.78
C GLU A 233 -20.53 -12.52 -8.79
N LYS A 234 -19.48 -13.35 -8.92
CA LYS A 234 -19.61 -14.82 -8.94
C LYS A 234 -19.67 -15.48 -7.56
N THR A 235 -19.12 -14.84 -6.52
CA THR A 235 -18.97 -15.46 -5.19
C THR A 235 -20.23 -15.29 -4.32
N GLY A 236 -21.13 -14.38 -4.70
CA GLY A 236 -22.41 -14.13 -4.04
C GLY A 236 -22.45 -12.79 -3.30
N GLU A 237 -23.61 -12.49 -2.70
CA GLU A 237 -23.96 -11.16 -2.18
C GLU A 237 -22.95 -10.58 -1.19
N MET A 238 -22.38 -11.41 -0.30
CA MET A 238 -21.41 -10.93 0.69
C MET A 238 -20.09 -10.46 0.07
N ALA A 239 -19.64 -11.12 -1.00
CA ALA A 239 -18.45 -10.70 -1.72
C ALA A 239 -18.71 -9.44 -2.54
N GLN A 240 -19.91 -9.32 -3.13
CA GLN A 240 -20.36 -8.11 -3.81
C GLN A 240 -20.42 -6.92 -2.85
N TRP A 241 -21.08 -7.08 -1.70
CA TRP A 241 -21.18 -6.04 -0.68
C TRP A 241 -19.80 -5.56 -0.19
N GLN A 242 -18.86 -6.48 0.01
CA GLN A 242 -17.49 -6.12 0.38
C GLN A 242 -16.82 -5.28 -0.72
N HIS A 243 -16.99 -5.67 -1.99
CA HIS A 243 -16.47 -4.90 -3.12
C HIS A 243 -17.09 -3.50 -3.18
N ASP A 244 -18.40 -3.37 -2.98
CA ASP A 244 -19.11 -2.08 -3.02
C ASP A 244 -18.61 -1.13 -1.91
N ILE A 245 -18.41 -1.62 -0.69
CA ILE A 245 -17.80 -0.85 0.41
C ILE A 245 -16.39 -0.37 0.08
N ASP A 246 -15.63 -1.16 -0.66
CA ASP A 246 -14.28 -0.78 -1.04
C ASP A 246 -14.28 0.22 -2.22
N VAL A 247 -15.29 0.19 -3.08
CA VAL A 247 -15.57 1.24 -4.09
C VAL A 247 -15.97 2.57 -3.43
N ASP A 248 -16.74 2.54 -2.35
CA ASP A 248 -17.08 3.75 -1.58
C ASP A 248 -15.84 4.40 -0.97
N PHE A 249 -14.93 3.58 -0.41
CA PHE A 249 -13.65 4.08 0.11
C PHE A 249 -12.84 4.77 -0.99
N GLU A 250 -12.77 4.13 -2.16
CA GLU A 250 -12.07 4.69 -3.30
C GLU A 250 -12.68 6.03 -3.74
N THR A 251 -14.01 6.14 -3.75
CA THR A 251 -14.71 7.40 -4.09
C THR A 251 -14.26 8.54 -3.17
N VAL A 252 -14.23 8.29 -1.86
CA VAL A 252 -13.73 9.27 -0.88
C VAL A 252 -12.25 9.58 -1.10
N LEU A 253 -11.41 8.58 -1.37
CA LEU A 253 -10.00 8.79 -1.67
C LEU A 253 -9.83 9.67 -2.93
N ASN A 254 -10.60 9.41 -3.98
CA ASN A 254 -10.56 10.17 -5.22
C ASN A 254 -11.03 11.63 -5.02
N ASP A 255 -12.01 11.88 -4.16
CA ASP A 255 -12.46 13.23 -3.85
C ASP A 255 -11.45 14.01 -3.00
N LEU A 256 -10.79 13.32 -2.06
CA LEU A 256 -9.64 13.87 -1.36
C LEU A 256 -8.51 14.20 -2.35
N LEU A 257 -8.19 13.32 -3.30
CA LEU A 257 -7.17 13.62 -4.31
C LEU A 257 -7.49 14.84 -5.17
N LYS A 258 -8.74 14.98 -5.63
CA LYS A 258 -9.16 16.16 -6.41
C LYS A 258 -8.92 17.44 -5.61
N SER A 259 -9.29 17.42 -4.34
CA SER A 259 -9.06 18.54 -3.42
C SER A 259 -7.57 18.83 -3.21
N TRP A 260 -6.74 17.77 -3.12
CA TRP A 260 -5.29 17.90 -3.03
C TRP A 260 -4.66 18.50 -4.29
N GLN A 261 -5.07 18.05 -5.48
CA GLN A 261 -4.59 18.56 -6.77
C GLN A 261 -4.92 20.04 -7.00
N GLN A 262 -5.98 20.54 -6.36
CA GLN A 262 -6.35 21.96 -6.39
C GLN A 262 -5.48 22.82 -5.46
N GLY A 263 -4.48 22.24 -4.79
CA GLY A 263 -3.59 22.94 -3.85
C GLY A 263 -4.19 23.14 -2.45
N ASN A 264 -5.32 22.50 -2.16
CA ASN A 264 -6.11 22.78 -0.97
C ASN A 264 -5.85 21.83 0.21
N MET A 265 -4.81 20.97 0.16
CA MET A 265 -4.60 19.96 1.20
C MET A 265 -3.14 19.63 1.52
N LEU A 266 -2.89 19.34 2.80
CA LEU A 266 -1.68 18.70 3.32
C LEU A 266 -1.90 17.18 3.45
N LEU A 267 -0.82 16.39 3.55
CA LEU A 267 -0.89 14.94 3.77
C LEU A 267 -1.68 14.57 5.04
N GLU A 268 -1.52 15.38 6.09
CA GLU A 268 -2.26 15.25 7.36
C GLU A 268 -3.79 15.35 7.14
N THR A 269 -4.22 16.14 6.14
CA THR A 269 -5.64 16.26 5.79
C THR A 269 -6.16 15.02 5.06
N LEU A 270 -5.31 14.36 4.27
CA LEU A 270 -5.64 13.05 3.68
C LEU A 270 -5.85 12.01 4.79
N GLU A 271 -4.94 11.95 5.76
CA GLU A 271 -5.08 11.05 6.91
C GLU A 271 -6.35 11.35 7.72
N ALA A 272 -6.62 12.62 8.02
CA ALA A 272 -7.83 13.04 8.72
C ALA A 272 -9.12 12.70 7.94
N GLY A 273 -9.12 12.87 6.63
CA GLY A 273 -10.22 12.46 5.75
C GLY A 273 -10.46 10.94 5.81
N LEU A 274 -9.39 10.15 5.77
CA LEU A 274 -9.48 8.69 5.87
C LEU A 274 -9.93 8.21 7.26
N GLN A 275 -9.50 8.87 8.34
CA GLN A 275 -10.03 8.61 9.69
C GLN A 275 -11.50 9.00 9.82
N SER A 276 -11.90 10.11 9.19
CA SER A 276 -13.30 10.56 9.17
C SER A 276 -14.18 9.56 8.41
N TYR A 277 -13.69 9.01 7.29
CA TYR A 277 -14.37 7.92 6.59
C TYR A 277 -14.48 6.66 7.46
N LYS A 278 -13.40 6.26 8.13
CA LYS A 278 -13.43 5.12 9.07
C LYS A 278 -14.50 5.32 10.15
N LYS A 279 -14.54 6.52 10.74
CA LYS A 279 -15.55 6.90 11.73
C LYS A 279 -16.96 6.86 11.14
N PHE A 280 -17.18 7.45 9.97
CA PHE A 280 -18.45 7.42 9.26
C PHE A 280 -18.95 5.99 9.02
N MET A 281 -18.07 5.11 8.55
CA MET A 281 -18.41 3.70 8.36
C MET A 281 -18.82 3.04 9.68
N THR A 282 -18.10 3.35 10.77
CA THR A 282 -18.42 2.87 12.12
C THR A 282 -19.77 3.37 12.62
N GLU A 283 -20.10 4.64 12.39
CA GLU A 283 -21.32 5.28 12.91
C GLU A 283 -22.59 4.95 12.12
N ASN A 284 -22.49 4.71 10.81
CA ASN A 284 -23.66 4.44 9.94
C ASN A 284 -24.08 2.96 9.92
N GLY A 285 -23.72 2.19 10.95
CA GLY A 285 -24.19 0.82 11.09
C GLY A 285 -23.60 -0.15 10.07
N ALA A 286 -22.49 0.20 9.40
CA ALA A 286 -21.61 -0.84 8.88
C ALA A 286 -20.89 -1.56 10.04
N PHE A 287 -20.85 -0.95 11.24
CA PHE A 287 -20.33 -1.51 12.48
C PHE A 287 -21.23 -1.13 13.68
N ASP A 288 -21.29 -1.95 14.74
CA ASP A 288 -21.90 -1.62 16.03
C ASP A 288 -20.90 -0.87 16.94
N ALA A 289 -21.40 -0.36 18.09
CA ALA A 289 -20.61 0.38 19.08
C ALA A 289 -19.36 -0.36 19.64
N PRO A 290 -19.33 -1.71 19.75
CA PRO A 290 -18.10 -2.47 20.02
C PRO A 290 -17.22 -2.78 18.78
N GLY A 291 -17.59 -2.30 17.59
CA GLY A 291 -16.81 -2.44 16.36
C GLY A 291 -17.07 -3.72 15.58
N ASN A 292 -18.10 -4.52 15.90
CA ASN A 292 -18.52 -5.66 15.08
C ASN A 292 -19.27 -5.17 13.85
N ILE A 293 -19.13 -5.84 12.70
CA ILE A 293 -20.08 -5.62 11.60
C ILE A 293 -21.48 -6.05 12.04
N VAL A 294 -22.40 -5.09 12.03
CA VAL A 294 -23.83 -5.38 11.83
C VAL A 294 -23.97 -5.43 10.32
N VAL A 295 -24.27 -6.60 9.76
CA VAL A 295 -24.54 -6.71 8.32
C VAL A 295 -25.67 -5.74 8.02
N GLY A 296 -25.43 -4.82 7.08
CA GLY A 296 -26.20 -3.59 6.93
C GLY A 296 -27.71 -3.84 7.01
N GLY A 297 -28.41 -3.14 7.90
CA GLY A 297 -29.87 -3.10 7.87
C GLY A 297 -30.63 -4.44 7.93
N PHE A 298 -29.99 -5.56 8.30
CA PHE A 298 -30.65 -6.86 8.39
C PHE A 298 -30.57 -7.41 9.81
N ASP A 299 -31.73 -7.64 10.41
CA ASP A 299 -31.81 -8.41 11.65
C ASP A 299 -31.43 -9.88 11.39
N LYS A 300 -31.29 -10.66 12.47
CA LYS A 300 -31.02 -12.11 12.45
C LYS A 300 -32.01 -12.95 11.61
N ASN A 301 -33.06 -12.35 11.07
CA ASN A 301 -34.10 -12.96 10.24
C ASN A 301 -34.09 -12.44 8.78
N PHE A 302 -33.05 -11.73 8.33
CA PHE A 302 -32.95 -11.18 6.96
C PHE A 302 -34.10 -10.23 6.59
N THR A 303 -34.49 -9.36 7.54
CA THR A 303 -35.48 -8.31 7.30
C THR A 303 -34.83 -6.95 7.03
N ASP A 304 -35.27 -6.22 6.00
CA ASP A 304 -34.69 -4.92 5.61
C ASP A 304 -34.83 -3.81 6.66
N VAL A 305 -34.32 -2.61 6.38
CA VAL A 305 -34.39 -1.44 7.28
C VAL A 305 -35.81 -1.00 7.63
N THR A 306 -36.84 -1.56 6.99
CA THR A 306 -38.27 -1.36 7.30
C THR A 306 -38.89 -2.53 8.07
N GLY A 307 -38.13 -3.59 8.34
CA GLY A 307 -38.58 -4.82 8.99
C GLY A 307 -39.28 -5.81 8.06
N LYS A 308 -39.15 -5.66 6.74
CA LYS A 308 -39.71 -6.60 5.76
C LYS A 308 -38.75 -7.73 5.44
N ALA A 309 -39.21 -8.97 5.54
CA ALA A 309 -38.44 -10.14 5.08
C ALA A 309 -38.13 -10.01 3.59
N ILE A 310 -36.85 -10.11 3.25
CA ILE A 310 -36.40 -10.25 1.86
C ILE A 310 -36.46 -11.74 1.53
N ASN A 311 -37.28 -12.11 0.55
CA ASN A 311 -37.35 -13.47 -0.02
C ASN A 311 -36.20 -13.71 -0.99
#